data_AF-A0A8D3E9P8-F1
#
_entry.id   AF-A0A8D3E9P8-F1
#
_cell.length_a   1.000
_cell.length_b   1.000
_cell.length_c   1.000
_cell.angle_alpha   90.00
_cell.angle_beta   90.00
_cell.angle_gamma   90.00
#
_symmetry.space_group_name_H-M   'P 1'
#
loop_
_entity.id
_entity.type
_entity.pdbx_description
1 polymer ?
#
loop_
_entity_poly.entity_id
_entity_poly.type
_entity_poly.pdbx_seq_one_letter_code
_entity_poly.pdbx_strand_id
1 'polypeptide(L)'
;MEQVNLFLRRAEMDSRTAALLTAAACGAGAVVLLLRNMSRHRRTKDKIQRASDRRTEGLQRAEQAVLRYRQSHPTTNSALILTLSLSELTKQLQEGSLSPEDVFYTYMEKTLDVHKQLNCCTGILLESFDQLKTIDSNKKGLLYGVPVSIKENFEYKNQDCSCGVIINLDQPANNDGVLVEVLKRQGAIPFVKTNLPQGLLNYDCSNPIYGQTVNPHNLQKTSGGSSGGEGALIGGGGSPLGLGSDIGGSIRIPASFCGICGLKPTSGRLSCWYTLIFLINLVSSSAGPMAKDVDSLALCMQALLCDHMFSLDPTVPPIPFNVEMYQSTKPLRIGYFESDGYMQASPSMTRAIREVKALLEQAGHTLVPYSPLKIDHVVTEMLIKGVMADGGTSLLQKLEGGPLDPCLRSQVFPYYFPKWLKRTLSFLLKPLVRYRQYTSSSGTMSTTLG
;
A
#
# COMPACT_ATOMS: atom_id res chain seq x y z
N MET A 1 -22.40 33.24 43.74
CA MET A 1 -22.59 34.21 42.63
C MET A 1 -22.64 35.66 43.10
N GLU A 2 -23.09 35.96 44.32
CA GLU A 2 -23.16 37.33 44.85
C GLU A 2 -21.81 38.01 45.11
N GLN A 3 -20.80 37.28 45.58
CA GLN A 3 -19.47 37.87 45.86
C GLN A 3 -18.68 38.24 44.60
N VAL A 4 -18.91 37.57 43.47
CA VAL A 4 -18.27 37.90 42.17
C VAL A 4 -18.87 39.19 41.59
N ASN A 5 -20.18 39.38 41.75
CA ASN A 5 -20.87 40.62 41.32
C ASN A 5 -20.50 41.84 42.17
N LEU A 6 -20.19 41.65 43.47
CA LEU A 6 -19.70 42.71 44.35
C LEU A 6 -18.25 43.12 44.05
N PHE A 7 -17.40 42.17 43.63
CA PHE A 7 -16.03 42.46 43.18
C PHE A 7 -16.01 43.24 41.86
N LEU A 8 -16.88 42.88 40.90
CA LEU A 8 -16.96 43.54 39.60
C LEU A 8 -17.60 44.94 39.65
N ARG A 9 -18.44 45.25 40.66
CA ARG A 9 -19.03 46.60 40.86
C ARG A 9 -18.08 47.62 41.51
N ARG A 10 -17.00 47.18 42.16
CA ARG A 10 -16.02 48.07 42.81
C ARG A 10 -14.84 48.44 41.93
N ALA A 11 -14.68 47.79 40.79
CA ALA A 11 -13.68 48.12 39.80
C ALA A 11 -14.32 49.02 38.71
N GLU A 12 -14.33 50.34 38.92
CA GLU A 12 -14.43 51.27 37.79
C GLU A 12 -13.14 51.11 36.96
N MET A 13 -13.15 50.14 36.07
CA MET A 13 -12.02 49.83 35.22
C MET A 13 -12.10 50.74 34.01
N ASP A 14 -11.20 51.71 33.90
CA ASP A 14 -11.18 52.60 32.74
C ASP A 14 -10.94 51.79 31.44
N SER A 15 -11.37 52.35 30.30
CA SER A 15 -11.27 51.66 29.01
C SER A 15 -9.84 51.29 28.64
N ARG A 16 -8.83 52.01 29.15
CA ARG A 16 -7.41 51.73 28.91
C ARG A 16 -6.93 50.52 29.70
N THR A 17 -7.39 50.36 30.93
CA THR A 17 -7.09 49.25 31.83
C THR A 17 -7.75 47.96 31.33
N ALA A 18 -9.00 48.06 30.84
CA ALA A 18 -9.68 46.96 30.15
C ALA A 18 -8.95 46.53 28.87
N ALA A 19 -8.51 47.49 28.06
CA ALA A 19 -7.74 47.22 26.84
C ALA A 19 -6.38 46.58 27.16
N LEU A 20 -5.67 47.05 28.18
CA LEU A 20 -4.38 46.49 28.62
C LEU A 20 -4.53 45.05 29.14
N LEU A 21 -5.53 44.78 29.98
CA LEU A 21 -5.79 43.42 30.48
C LEU A 21 -6.21 42.46 29.37
N THR A 22 -7.03 42.92 28.42
CA THR A 22 -7.42 42.12 27.25
C THR A 22 -6.22 41.83 26.35
N ALA A 23 -5.38 42.83 26.06
CA ALA A 23 -4.16 42.66 25.28
C ALA A 23 -3.17 41.70 25.97
N ALA A 24 -3.01 41.80 27.30
CA ALA A 24 -2.19 40.89 28.08
C ALA A 24 -2.74 39.45 28.07
N ALA A 25 -4.06 39.27 28.21
CA ALA A 25 -4.71 37.97 28.14
C ALA A 25 -4.60 37.33 26.73
N CYS A 26 -4.81 38.12 25.67
CA CYS A 26 -4.60 37.68 24.29
C CYS A 26 -3.13 37.34 24.01
N GLY A 27 -2.18 38.14 24.52
CA GLY A 27 -0.75 37.88 24.41
C GLY A 27 -0.33 36.61 25.14
N ALA A 28 -0.77 36.41 26.38
CA ALA A 28 -0.54 35.19 27.14
C ALA A 28 -1.16 33.96 26.45
N GLY A 29 -2.39 34.09 25.94
CA GLY A 29 -3.04 33.03 25.16
C GLY A 29 -2.27 32.67 23.89
N ALA A 30 -1.79 33.67 23.14
CA ALA A 30 -0.97 33.45 21.95
C ALA A 30 0.35 32.75 22.28
N VAL A 31 1.03 33.15 23.37
CA VAL A 31 2.25 32.50 23.85
C VAL A 31 1.98 31.05 24.25
N VAL A 32 0.90 30.77 24.98
CA VAL A 32 0.50 29.39 25.36
C VAL A 32 0.23 28.55 24.12
N LEU A 33 -0.48 29.08 23.12
CA LEU A 33 -0.74 28.39 21.85
C LEU A 33 0.57 28.12 21.08
N LEU A 34 1.49 29.09 21.01
CA LEU A 34 2.80 28.93 20.39
C LEU A 34 3.62 27.85 21.09
N LEU A 35 3.73 27.90 22.42
CA LEU A 35 4.44 26.89 23.22
C LEU A 35 3.83 25.50 23.04
N ARG A 36 2.49 25.39 23.04
CA ARG A 36 1.79 24.13 22.79
C ARG A 36 2.06 23.62 21.37
N ASN A 37 2.07 24.50 20.37
CA ASN A 37 2.37 24.13 18.99
C ASN A 37 3.82 23.66 18.84
N MET A 38 4.78 24.36 19.44
CA MET A 38 6.20 23.97 19.48
C MET A 38 6.38 22.61 20.16
N SER A 39 5.72 22.39 21.30
CA SER A 39 5.76 21.11 22.02
C SER A 39 5.18 19.97 21.17
N ARG A 40 4.02 20.18 20.52
CA ARG A 40 3.44 19.20 19.58
C ARG A 40 4.39 18.87 18.44
N HIS A 41 4.98 19.89 17.82
CA HIS A 41 5.92 19.70 16.71
C HIS A 41 7.17 18.92 17.14
N ARG A 42 7.71 19.19 18.33
CA ARG A 42 8.82 18.43 18.90
C ARG A 42 8.44 16.97 19.12
N ARG A 43 7.30 16.68 19.77
CA ARG A 43 6.80 15.31 19.96
C ARG A 43 6.63 14.56 18.63
N THR A 44 6.11 15.23 17.60
CA THR A 44 5.97 14.65 16.26
C THR A 44 7.33 14.30 15.66
N LYS A 45 8.32 15.19 15.76
CA LYS A 45 9.70 14.91 15.31
C LYS A 45 10.31 13.74 16.08
N ASP A 46 10.16 13.70 17.40
CA ASP A 46 10.69 12.63 18.24
C ASP A 46 10.06 11.26 17.87
N LYS A 47 8.75 11.24 17.55
CA LYS A 47 8.05 10.03 17.07
C LYS A 47 8.63 9.53 15.74
N ILE A 48 8.78 10.42 14.76
CA ILE A 48 9.36 10.08 13.45
C ILE A 48 10.79 9.58 13.62
N GLN A 49 11.59 10.26 14.46
CA GLN A 49 12.97 9.86 14.72
C GLN A 49 13.04 8.44 15.30
N ARG A 50 12.22 8.11 16.32
CA ARG A 50 12.17 6.74 16.86
C ARG A 50 11.79 5.69 15.82
N ALA A 51 10.86 6.00 14.91
CA ALA A 51 10.51 5.09 13.82
C ALA A 51 11.69 4.88 12.85
N SER A 52 12.41 5.95 12.52
CA SER A 52 13.63 5.90 11.71
C SER A 52 14.77 5.13 12.38
N ASP A 53 14.97 5.32 13.68
CA ASP A 53 15.99 4.64 14.48
C ASP A 53 15.71 3.13 14.53
N ARG A 54 14.47 2.74 14.84
CA ARG A 54 14.04 1.32 14.83
C ARG A 54 14.27 0.66 13.47
N ARG A 55 13.93 1.35 12.38
CA ARG A 55 14.17 0.87 11.01
C ARG A 55 15.66 0.66 10.76
N THR A 56 16.48 1.64 11.13
CA THR A 56 17.94 1.61 10.93
C THR A 56 18.58 0.47 11.72
N GLU A 57 18.18 0.31 12.98
CA GLU A 57 18.64 -0.79 13.83
C GLU A 57 18.25 -2.16 13.24
N GLY A 58 17.01 -2.32 12.77
CA GLY A 58 16.56 -3.54 12.12
C GLY A 58 17.37 -3.90 10.87
N LEU A 59 17.67 -2.90 10.02
CA LEU A 59 18.51 -3.07 8.83
C LEU A 59 19.95 -3.46 9.20
N GLN A 60 20.54 -2.82 10.21
CA GLN A 60 21.90 -3.14 10.68
C GLN A 60 22.00 -4.55 11.25
N ARG A 61 21.00 -4.98 12.04
CA ARG A 61 20.95 -6.35 12.57
C ARG A 61 20.82 -7.38 11.45
N ALA A 62 20.01 -7.10 10.44
CA ALA A 62 19.90 -7.95 9.26
C ALA A 62 21.21 -8.03 8.47
N GLU A 63 21.90 -6.91 8.25
CA GLU A 63 23.20 -6.86 7.57
C GLU A 63 24.25 -7.69 8.33
N GLN A 64 24.31 -7.55 9.65
CA GLN A 64 25.21 -8.38 10.48
C GLN A 64 24.86 -9.88 10.41
N ALA A 65 23.57 -10.23 10.41
CA ALA A 65 23.14 -11.62 10.32
C ALA A 65 23.50 -12.25 8.96
N VAL A 66 23.27 -11.52 7.87
CA VAL A 66 23.69 -11.91 6.50
C VAL A 66 25.21 -12.12 6.43
N LEU A 67 25.99 -11.17 6.95
CA LEU A 67 27.47 -11.27 6.95
C LEU A 67 27.96 -12.52 7.69
N ARG A 68 27.40 -12.80 8.87
CA ARG A 68 27.73 -14.02 9.64
C ARG A 68 27.33 -15.30 8.90
N TYR A 69 26.18 -15.29 8.23
CA TYR A 69 25.72 -16.43 7.45
C TYR A 69 26.66 -16.72 6.27
N ARG A 70 27.03 -15.68 5.49
CA ARG A 70 27.96 -15.84 4.36
C ARG A 70 29.34 -16.33 4.77
N GLN A 71 29.83 -15.92 5.93
CA GLN A 71 31.12 -16.40 6.47
C GLN A 71 31.09 -17.89 6.83
N SER A 72 29.94 -18.38 7.32
CA SER A 72 29.77 -19.80 7.68
C SER A 72 29.35 -20.68 6.50
N HIS A 73 28.76 -20.09 5.45
CA HIS A 73 28.25 -20.81 4.26
C HIS A 73 28.79 -20.18 2.96
N PRO A 74 30.12 -20.21 2.73
CA PRO A 74 30.74 -19.56 1.57
C PRO A 74 30.37 -20.19 0.22
N THR A 75 29.84 -21.41 0.22
CA THR A 75 29.46 -22.17 -0.97
C THR A 75 28.01 -21.94 -1.41
N THR A 76 27.21 -21.18 -0.66
CA THR A 76 25.81 -20.88 -1.02
C THR A 76 25.75 -20.14 -2.36
N ASN A 77 25.06 -20.72 -3.33
CA ASN A 77 24.92 -20.14 -4.67
C ASN A 77 23.75 -19.16 -4.72
N SER A 78 23.92 -17.97 -4.14
CA SER A 78 22.89 -16.93 -4.10
C SER A 78 22.42 -16.50 -5.49
N ALA A 79 23.30 -16.51 -6.49
CA ALA A 79 22.93 -16.17 -7.86
C ALA A 79 21.90 -17.15 -8.44
N LEU A 80 22.10 -18.45 -8.23
CA LEU A 80 21.15 -19.49 -8.66
C LEU A 80 19.81 -19.34 -7.93
N ILE A 81 19.82 -19.17 -6.61
CA ILE A 81 18.60 -19.04 -5.81
C ILE A 81 17.72 -17.87 -6.30
N LEU A 82 18.33 -16.73 -6.63
CA LEU A 82 17.62 -15.53 -7.08
C LEU A 82 17.03 -15.65 -8.50
N THR A 83 17.50 -16.62 -9.30
CA THR A 83 17.00 -16.87 -10.66
C THR A 83 15.86 -17.89 -10.73
N LEU A 84 15.65 -18.67 -9.67
CA LEU A 84 14.57 -19.66 -9.62
C LEU A 84 13.20 -18.98 -9.64
N SER A 85 12.26 -19.55 -10.38
CA SER A 85 10.83 -19.25 -10.20
C SER A 85 10.38 -19.68 -8.80
N LEU A 86 9.28 -19.10 -8.30
CA LEU A 86 8.77 -19.50 -6.99
C LEU A 86 8.38 -20.99 -6.95
N SER A 87 7.87 -21.53 -8.05
CA SER A 87 7.52 -22.96 -8.13
C SER A 87 8.76 -23.86 -8.06
N GLU A 88 9.86 -23.48 -8.69
CA GLU A 88 11.13 -24.23 -8.59
C GLU A 88 11.74 -24.11 -7.19
N LEU A 89 11.71 -22.90 -6.62
CA LEU A 89 12.21 -22.62 -5.28
C LEU A 89 11.48 -23.45 -4.23
N THR A 90 10.15 -23.45 -4.26
CA THR A 90 9.30 -24.22 -3.33
C THR A 90 9.49 -25.72 -3.50
N LYS A 91 9.59 -26.21 -4.74
CA LYS A 91 9.90 -27.62 -5.01
C LYS A 91 11.24 -28.03 -4.39
N GLN A 92 12.29 -27.25 -4.62
CA GLN A 92 13.63 -27.55 -4.09
C GLN A 92 13.72 -27.46 -2.56
N LEU A 93 12.98 -26.51 -1.94
CA LEU A 93 12.84 -26.42 -0.48
C LEU A 93 12.13 -27.65 0.09
N GLN A 94 11.08 -28.14 -0.58
CA GLN A 94 10.34 -29.33 -0.16
C GLN A 94 11.17 -30.61 -0.28
N GLU A 95 11.90 -30.75 -1.38
CA GLU A 95 12.82 -31.88 -1.63
C GLU A 95 14.06 -31.84 -0.72
N GLY A 96 14.36 -30.68 -0.13
CA GLY A 96 15.53 -30.46 0.74
C GLY A 96 16.83 -30.24 -0.04
N SER A 97 16.76 -29.96 -1.34
CA SER A 97 17.94 -29.61 -2.16
C SER A 97 18.40 -28.17 -1.91
N LEU A 98 17.52 -27.31 -1.41
CA LEU A 98 17.85 -26.00 -0.85
C LEU A 98 17.43 -25.95 0.62
N SER A 99 18.26 -25.34 1.47
CA SER A 99 17.89 -25.07 2.85
C SER A 99 17.03 -23.79 2.95
N PRO A 100 16.06 -23.73 3.87
CA PRO A 100 15.33 -22.49 4.17
C PRO A 100 16.28 -21.33 4.53
N GLU A 101 17.37 -21.62 5.23
CA GLU A 101 18.39 -20.65 5.60
C GLU A 101 19.09 -20.04 4.39
N ASP A 102 19.54 -20.86 3.43
CA ASP A 102 20.20 -20.37 2.21
C ASP A 102 19.29 -19.43 1.43
N VAL A 103 18.00 -19.80 1.31
CA VAL A 103 17.00 -18.99 0.62
C VAL A 103 16.73 -17.70 1.39
N PHE A 104 16.48 -17.79 2.70
CA PHE A 104 16.18 -16.66 3.55
C PHE A 104 17.31 -15.62 3.57
N TYR A 105 18.55 -16.03 3.83
CA TYR A 105 19.68 -15.10 3.89
C TYR A 105 20.04 -14.54 2.52
N THR A 106 19.88 -15.31 1.43
CA THR A 106 20.05 -14.80 0.06
C THR A 106 19.06 -13.69 -0.26
N TYR A 107 17.77 -13.87 0.05
CA TYR A 107 16.76 -12.84 -0.19
C TYR A 107 16.87 -11.66 0.79
N MET A 108 17.29 -11.90 2.04
CA MET A 108 17.59 -10.83 3.01
C MET A 108 18.72 -9.94 2.51
N GLU A 109 19.82 -10.52 2.00
CA GLU A 109 20.93 -9.78 1.40
C GLU A 109 20.44 -8.93 0.23
N LYS A 110 19.73 -9.56 -0.72
CA LYS A 110 19.20 -8.86 -1.89
C LYS A 110 18.21 -7.75 -1.51
N THR A 111 17.41 -7.95 -0.46
CA THR A 111 16.52 -6.94 0.10
C THR A 111 17.29 -5.73 0.61
N LEU A 112 18.38 -5.92 1.36
CA LEU A 112 19.20 -4.83 1.86
C LEU A 112 19.81 -4.00 0.71
N ASP A 113 20.29 -4.66 -0.35
CA ASP A 113 20.87 -3.98 -1.52
C ASP A 113 19.83 -3.17 -2.30
N VAL A 114 18.65 -3.76 -2.54
CA VAL A 114 17.52 -3.08 -3.20
C VAL A 114 17.02 -1.93 -2.34
N HIS A 115 16.95 -2.13 -1.02
CA HIS A 115 16.52 -1.12 -0.08
C HIS A 115 17.41 0.12 -0.08
N LYS A 116 18.74 -0.08 -0.07
CA LYS A 116 19.74 1.01 -0.12
C LYS A 116 19.52 1.92 -1.33
N GLN A 117 19.04 1.38 -2.45
CA GLN A 117 18.81 2.14 -3.69
C GLN A 117 17.40 2.74 -3.78
N LEU A 118 16.38 2.00 -3.32
CA LEU A 118 14.98 2.32 -3.61
C LEU A 118 14.18 2.84 -2.42
N ASN A 119 14.71 2.73 -1.19
CA ASN A 119 14.03 3.11 0.04
C ASN A 119 12.64 2.44 0.19
N CYS A 120 12.54 1.14 -0.10
CA CYS A 120 11.28 0.40 -0.25
C CYS A 120 10.77 -0.32 1.02
N CYS A 121 11.55 -0.39 2.09
CA CYS A 121 11.22 -1.17 3.31
C CYS A 121 10.96 -0.23 4.49
N THR A 122 9.96 -0.49 5.34
CA THR A 122 9.72 0.30 6.56
C THR A 122 10.39 -0.31 7.80
N GLY A 123 10.65 -1.62 7.77
CA GLY A 123 11.39 -2.32 8.82
C GLY A 123 11.59 -3.80 8.51
N ILE A 124 12.69 -4.37 9.01
CA ILE A 124 12.93 -5.81 9.00
C ILE A 124 12.17 -6.45 10.16
N LEU A 125 11.50 -7.58 9.90
CA LEU A 125 10.78 -8.36 10.90
C LEU A 125 11.79 -9.28 11.60
N LEU A 126 12.37 -8.83 12.72
CA LEU A 126 13.44 -9.58 13.39
C LEU A 126 12.98 -10.94 13.91
N GLU A 127 11.69 -11.10 14.20
CA GLU A 127 11.10 -12.38 14.60
C GLU A 127 11.21 -13.46 13.48
N SER A 128 11.45 -13.06 12.23
CA SER A 128 11.68 -14.00 11.12
C SER A 128 12.93 -14.87 11.32
N PHE A 129 13.96 -14.35 12.02
CA PHE A 129 15.15 -15.15 12.37
C PHE A 129 14.83 -16.28 13.36
N ASP A 130 13.86 -16.07 14.25
CA ASP A 130 13.41 -17.10 15.20
C ASP A 130 12.42 -18.06 14.55
N GLN A 131 11.56 -17.55 13.66
CA GLN A 131 10.70 -18.40 12.83
C GLN A 131 11.53 -19.36 11.97
N LEU A 132 12.62 -18.88 11.36
CA LEU A 132 13.51 -19.69 10.54
C LEU A 132 14.04 -20.91 11.32
N LYS A 133 14.42 -20.76 12.59
CA LYS A 133 14.92 -21.87 13.44
C LYS A 133 13.87 -22.95 13.72
N THR A 134 12.58 -22.64 13.57
CA THR A 134 11.47 -23.53 13.91
C THR A 134 10.62 -23.90 12.69
N ILE A 135 11.09 -23.55 11.49
CA ILE A 135 10.32 -23.61 10.24
C ILE A 135 9.93 -25.04 9.86
N ASP A 136 10.74 -26.03 10.23
CA ASP A 136 10.52 -27.46 9.94
C ASP A 136 9.19 -28.00 10.45
N SER A 137 8.65 -27.40 11.51
CA SER A 137 7.30 -27.72 12.00
C SER A 137 6.20 -27.48 10.96
N ASN A 138 6.45 -26.61 9.98
CA ASN A 138 5.55 -26.24 8.90
C ASN A 138 6.00 -26.78 7.53
N LYS A 139 6.84 -27.82 7.49
CA LYS A 139 7.37 -28.41 6.24
C LYS A 139 6.28 -28.82 5.24
N LYS A 140 5.09 -29.20 5.71
CA LYS A 140 3.96 -29.56 4.83
C LYS A 140 3.27 -28.37 4.14
N GLY A 141 3.60 -27.14 4.51
CA GLY A 141 2.98 -25.95 3.97
C GLY A 141 3.40 -25.68 2.52
N LEU A 142 2.48 -25.12 1.72
CA LEU A 142 2.73 -24.87 0.29
C LEU A 142 3.81 -23.82 0.02
N LEU A 143 4.15 -23.01 1.02
CA LEU A 143 5.15 -21.94 0.93
C LEU A 143 6.31 -22.17 1.91
N TYR A 144 6.56 -23.42 2.30
CA TYR A 144 7.64 -23.77 3.23
C TYR A 144 8.98 -23.15 2.83
N GLY A 145 9.58 -22.39 3.75
CA GLY A 145 10.88 -21.74 3.59
C GLY A 145 10.88 -20.50 2.70
N VAL A 146 9.74 -20.09 2.13
CA VAL A 146 9.65 -18.94 1.21
C VAL A 146 9.68 -17.62 1.99
N PRO A 147 10.64 -16.72 1.76
CA PRO A 147 10.61 -15.37 2.31
C PRO A 147 9.50 -14.56 1.63
N VAL A 148 8.65 -13.90 2.43
CA VAL A 148 7.53 -13.09 1.91
C VAL A 148 7.63 -11.65 2.43
N SER A 149 7.52 -10.68 1.53
CA SER A 149 7.36 -9.27 1.91
C SER A 149 5.89 -8.95 2.19
N ILE A 150 5.63 -8.08 3.17
CA ILE A 150 4.27 -7.66 3.47
C ILE A 150 4.18 -6.13 3.47
N LYS A 151 3.15 -5.58 2.83
CA LYS A 151 2.90 -4.14 2.89
C LYS A 151 2.70 -3.68 4.33
N GLU A 152 3.14 -2.45 4.65
CA GLU A 152 3.17 -2.00 6.04
C GLU A 152 1.80 -1.94 6.75
N ASN A 153 0.70 -1.88 6.00
CA ASN A 153 -0.66 -1.85 6.54
C ASN A 153 -1.20 -3.23 6.97
N PHE A 154 -0.46 -4.32 6.79
CA PHE A 154 -0.77 -5.62 7.39
C PHE A 154 -0.23 -5.67 8.82
N GLU A 155 -1.10 -6.00 9.78
CA GLU A 155 -0.69 -6.17 11.18
C GLU A 155 0.29 -7.34 11.32
N TYR A 156 1.36 -7.08 12.06
CA TYR A 156 2.37 -8.05 12.43
C TYR A 156 2.68 -7.80 13.89
N LYS A 157 2.64 -8.86 14.71
CA LYS A 157 2.77 -8.76 16.16
C LYS A 157 4.02 -7.97 16.56
N ASN A 158 3.89 -7.09 17.53
CA ASN A 158 4.92 -6.19 18.04
C ASN A 158 5.44 -5.13 17.06
N GLN A 159 4.83 -4.98 15.89
CA GLN A 159 5.22 -3.99 14.88
C GLN A 159 4.12 -2.95 14.69
N ASP A 160 4.53 -1.70 14.44
CA ASP A 160 3.58 -0.63 14.14
C ASP A 160 2.92 -0.86 12.75
N CYS A 161 1.68 -0.38 12.63
CA CYS A 161 0.99 -0.15 11.35
C CYS A 161 0.68 1.34 11.22
N SER A 162 1.73 2.12 10.99
CA SER A 162 1.69 3.57 10.84
C SER A 162 0.81 4.01 9.67
N CYS A 163 0.76 3.25 8.56
CA CYS A 163 0.17 3.66 7.30
C CYS A 163 0.63 5.08 6.85
N GLY A 164 1.88 5.43 7.17
CA GLY A 164 2.48 6.73 6.86
C GLY A 164 1.92 7.91 7.68
N VAL A 165 1.08 7.66 8.70
CA VAL A 165 0.52 8.69 9.58
C VAL A 165 1.07 8.59 11.01
N ILE A 166 1.46 9.73 11.57
CA ILE A 166 2.16 9.81 12.87
C ILE A 166 1.28 9.39 14.04
N ILE A 167 -0.05 9.56 13.92
CA ILE A 167 -0.97 9.18 14.99
C ILE A 167 -0.87 7.68 15.30
N ASN A 168 -0.52 6.84 14.33
CA ASN A 168 -0.38 5.40 14.47
C ASN A 168 1.04 4.94 14.88
N LEU A 169 1.98 5.85 15.09
CA LEU A 169 3.31 5.49 15.60
C LEU A 169 3.31 5.22 17.10
N ASP A 170 4.20 4.32 17.52
CA ASP A 170 4.34 3.81 18.89
C ASP A 170 3.08 3.05 19.34
N GLN A 171 2.46 2.31 18.43
CA GLN A 171 1.26 1.51 18.65
C GLN A 171 1.44 0.12 18.00
N PRO A 172 2.29 -0.73 18.58
CA PRO A 172 2.57 -2.04 18.01
C PRO A 172 1.33 -2.93 18.06
N ALA A 173 1.12 -3.72 17.01
CA ALA A 173 0.01 -4.67 16.96
C ALA A 173 0.17 -5.78 18.02
N ASN A 174 -0.93 -6.19 18.63
CA ASN A 174 -0.92 -7.25 19.65
C ASN A 174 -0.80 -8.65 19.03
N ASN A 175 -1.29 -8.82 17.81
CA ASN A 175 -1.37 -10.08 17.09
C ASN A 175 -0.88 -9.89 15.65
N ASP A 176 -0.60 -11.01 14.99
CA ASP A 176 -0.47 -11.03 13.54
C ASP A 176 -1.86 -10.86 12.91
N GLY A 177 -1.93 -10.24 11.74
CA GLY A 177 -3.15 -10.26 10.94
C GLY A 177 -3.42 -11.63 10.34
N VAL A 178 -4.69 -11.90 9.98
CA VAL A 178 -5.13 -13.24 9.53
C VAL A 178 -4.25 -13.78 8.41
N LEU A 179 -3.95 -12.97 7.38
CA LEU A 179 -3.12 -13.43 6.26
C LEU A 179 -1.66 -13.67 6.64
N VAL A 180 -1.12 -12.92 7.62
CA VAL A 180 0.25 -13.16 8.14
C VAL A 180 0.29 -14.49 8.90
N GLU A 181 -0.71 -14.76 9.74
CA GLU A 181 -0.83 -16.02 10.46
C GLU A 181 -0.94 -17.21 9.49
N VAL A 182 -1.79 -17.10 8.46
CA VAL A 182 -1.95 -18.14 7.43
C VAL A 182 -0.66 -18.35 6.63
N LEU A 183 0.06 -17.29 6.27
CA LEU A 183 1.37 -17.39 5.63
C LEU A 183 2.35 -18.19 6.49
N LYS A 184 2.48 -17.84 7.77
CA LYS A 184 3.35 -18.56 8.73
C LYS A 184 2.94 -20.03 8.85
N ARG A 185 1.64 -20.32 8.90
CA ARG A 185 1.10 -21.69 8.95
C ARG A 185 1.39 -22.48 7.68
N GLN A 186 1.45 -21.82 6.53
CA GLN A 186 1.87 -22.41 5.26
C GLN A 186 3.39 -22.50 5.08
N GLY A 187 4.16 -22.22 6.15
CA GLY A 187 5.61 -22.31 6.16
C GLY A 187 6.33 -21.14 5.45
N ALA A 188 5.61 -20.10 5.04
CA ALA A 188 6.22 -18.88 4.55
C ALA A 188 6.84 -18.08 5.71
N ILE A 189 7.88 -17.30 5.43
CA ILE A 189 8.61 -16.48 6.41
C ILE A 189 8.42 -15.01 6.06
N PRO A 190 7.39 -14.32 6.61
CA PRO A 190 7.29 -12.87 6.51
C PRO A 190 8.52 -12.21 7.14
N PHE A 191 9.32 -11.48 6.35
CA PHE A 191 10.64 -11.03 6.80
C PHE A 191 10.85 -9.50 6.74
N VAL A 192 10.00 -8.78 6.02
CA VAL A 192 10.12 -7.32 5.86
C VAL A 192 8.75 -6.67 5.66
N LYS A 193 8.56 -5.50 6.27
CA LYS A 193 7.44 -4.60 5.95
C LYS A 193 7.85 -3.60 4.87
N THR A 194 6.99 -3.36 3.88
CA THR A 194 7.30 -2.46 2.75
C THR A 194 6.54 -1.15 2.76
N ASN A 195 7.16 -0.13 2.18
CA ASN A 195 6.70 1.26 2.23
C ASN A 195 5.41 1.50 1.44
N LEU A 196 4.73 2.58 1.81
CA LEU A 196 3.42 2.99 1.29
C LEU A 196 3.27 4.52 1.34
N PRO A 197 2.35 5.11 0.57
CA PRO A 197 2.03 6.53 0.69
C PRO A 197 1.29 6.85 1.98
N GLN A 198 1.46 8.09 2.45
CA GLN A 198 0.76 8.60 3.63
C GLN A 198 -0.76 8.41 3.51
N GLY A 199 -1.36 7.75 4.49
CA GLY A 199 -2.80 7.55 4.53
C GLY A 199 -3.34 6.56 3.50
N LEU A 200 -2.48 5.79 2.82
CA LEU A 200 -2.83 4.81 1.77
C LEU A 200 -3.55 5.41 0.55
N LEU A 201 -3.68 6.73 0.48
CA LEU A 201 -4.55 7.41 -0.47
C LEU A 201 -3.74 8.17 -1.51
N ASN A 202 -2.82 7.47 -2.17
CA ASN A 202 -2.12 7.96 -3.34
C ASN A 202 -1.65 6.77 -4.19
N TYR A 203 -1.42 7.02 -5.47
CA TYR A 203 -0.78 6.04 -6.36
C TYR A 203 0.73 6.32 -6.55
N ASP A 204 1.30 7.26 -5.82
CA ASP A 204 2.74 7.37 -5.53
C ASP A 204 3.07 6.63 -4.21
N CYS A 205 4.34 6.65 -3.77
CA CYS A 205 4.80 5.96 -2.58
C CYS A 205 5.76 6.82 -1.73
N SER A 206 5.22 7.82 -1.04
CA SER A 206 5.96 8.65 -0.09
C SER A 206 5.16 8.95 1.17
N ASN A 207 5.84 9.02 2.31
CA ASN A 207 5.27 9.51 3.55
C ASN A 207 6.34 10.21 4.42
N PRO A 208 5.93 11.04 5.39
CA PRO A 208 6.88 11.80 6.22
C PRO A 208 7.67 10.98 7.24
N ILE A 209 7.36 9.68 7.40
CA ILE A 209 7.98 8.79 8.38
C ILE A 209 9.18 8.07 7.74
N TYR A 210 8.97 7.47 6.56
CA TYR A 210 9.93 6.60 5.88
C TYR A 210 10.49 7.20 4.58
N GLY A 211 9.96 8.35 4.14
CA GLY A 211 10.37 9.00 2.90
C GLY A 211 9.79 8.36 1.65
N GLN A 212 10.36 8.72 0.50
CA GLN A 212 9.89 8.32 -0.82
C GLN A 212 10.54 7.02 -1.31
N THR A 213 9.74 6.14 -1.90
CA THR A 213 10.19 4.93 -2.60
C THR A 213 10.20 5.17 -4.11
N VAL A 214 11.33 4.87 -4.75
CA VAL A 214 11.52 5.09 -6.19
C VAL A 214 11.45 3.80 -6.99
N ASN A 215 11.28 3.92 -8.31
CA ASN A 215 11.11 2.77 -9.21
C ASN A 215 12.43 2.03 -9.48
N PRO A 216 12.44 0.68 -9.47
CA PRO A 216 13.63 -0.12 -9.75
C PRO A 216 14.19 0.04 -11.16
N HIS A 217 13.35 0.39 -12.15
CA HIS A 217 13.76 0.59 -13.54
C HIS A 217 14.26 2.01 -13.82
N ASN A 218 13.86 2.99 -13.00
CA ASN A 218 14.28 4.38 -13.14
C ASN A 218 14.08 5.14 -11.82
N LEU A 219 15.19 5.52 -11.17
CA LEU A 219 15.19 6.22 -9.87
C LEU A 219 14.49 7.59 -9.89
N GLN A 220 14.22 8.17 -11.07
CA GLN A 220 13.48 9.42 -11.24
C GLN A 220 11.96 9.22 -11.41
N LYS A 221 11.48 7.97 -11.29
CA LYS A 221 10.06 7.61 -11.45
C LYS A 221 9.50 7.05 -10.15
N THR A 222 8.18 7.22 -9.99
CA THR A 222 7.44 6.57 -8.92
C THR A 222 7.39 5.05 -9.10
N SER A 223 7.45 4.33 -7.99
CA SER A 223 7.19 2.89 -7.92
C SER A 223 5.71 2.54 -8.06
N GLY A 224 4.82 3.53 -8.15
CA GLY A 224 3.38 3.33 -8.06
C GLY A 224 2.93 3.17 -6.61
N GLY A 225 1.64 2.96 -6.38
CA GLY A 225 1.10 2.94 -5.02
C GLY A 225 -0.36 2.54 -4.94
N SER A 226 -0.87 2.23 -3.73
CA SER A 226 -0.20 2.39 -2.45
C SER A 226 0.73 1.25 -2.03
N SER A 227 0.80 0.13 -2.77
CA SER A 227 1.74 -0.98 -2.50
C SER A 227 3.08 -0.76 -3.22
N GLY A 228 3.60 0.47 -3.22
CA GLY A 228 4.79 0.85 -3.97
C GLY A 228 6.07 0.21 -3.46
N GLY A 229 6.19 0.02 -2.14
CA GLY A 229 7.28 -0.73 -1.53
C GLY A 229 7.35 -2.19 -2.01
N GLU A 230 6.22 -2.88 -2.07
CA GLU A 230 6.13 -4.24 -2.64
C GLU A 230 6.57 -4.26 -4.11
N GLY A 231 6.02 -3.33 -4.92
CA GLY A 231 6.37 -3.20 -6.34
C GLY A 231 7.87 -3.01 -6.54
N ALA A 232 8.47 -2.07 -5.80
CA ALA A 232 9.89 -1.77 -5.89
C ALA A 232 10.77 -2.93 -5.40
N LEU A 233 10.41 -3.57 -4.29
CA LEU A 233 11.20 -4.66 -3.71
C LEU A 233 11.19 -5.91 -4.61
N ILE A 234 10.02 -6.34 -5.08
CA ILE A 234 9.89 -7.51 -5.97
C ILE A 234 10.49 -7.20 -7.34
N GLY A 235 10.24 -6.01 -7.90
CA GLY A 235 10.80 -5.58 -9.18
C GLY A 235 12.33 -5.44 -9.13
N GLY A 236 12.90 -5.07 -7.98
CA GLY A 236 14.34 -5.08 -7.73
C GLY A 236 14.91 -6.48 -7.42
N GLY A 237 14.05 -7.50 -7.28
CA GLY A 237 14.42 -8.88 -7.00
C GLY A 237 14.71 -9.19 -5.53
N GLY A 238 14.39 -8.29 -4.59
CA GLY A 238 14.62 -8.48 -3.16
C GLY A 238 13.61 -9.40 -2.48
N SER A 239 12.47 -9.67 -3.10
CA SER A 239 11.47 -10.60 -2.57
C SER A 239 10.89 -11.46 -3.71
N PRO A 240 10.66 -12.77 -3.51
CA PRO A 240 10.02 -13.62 -4.52
C PRO A 240 8.50 -13.47 -4.53
N LEU A 241 7.90 -13.08 -3.40
CA LEU A 241 6.46 -13.01 -3.20
C LEU A 241 6.12 -11.92 -2.17
N GLY A 242 5.06 -11.17 -2.42
CA GLY A 242 4.59 -10.13 -1.54
C GLY A 242 3.07 -10.06 -1.39
N LEU A 243 2.61 -9.42 -0.31
CA LEU A 243 1.20 -9.10 -0.10
C LEU A 243 0.95 -7.58 -0.16
N GLY A 244 0.04 -7.19 -1.04
CA GLY A 244 -0.46 -5.81 -1.17
C GLY A 244 -1.94 -5.69 -0.86
N SER A 245 -2.44 -4.45 -0.90
CA SER A 245 -3.88 -4.13 -0.76
C SER A 245 -4.33 -3.17 -1.86
N ASP A 246 -5.56 -3.34 -2.35
CA ASP A 246 -6.10 -2.63 -3.52
C ASP A 246 -7.60 -2.33 -3.37
N ILE A 247 -7.90 -1.04 -3.29
CA ILE A 247 -9.26 -0.47 -3.38
C ILE A 247 -9.50 0.23 -4.73
N GLY A 248 -8.46 0.87 -5.30
CA GLY A 248 -8.55 1.69 -6.50
C GLY A 248 -7.40 1.48 -7.49
N GLY A 249 -6.64 0.40 -7.36
CA GLY A 249 -5.49 0.08 -8.22
C GLY A 249 -4.20 -0.23 -7.45
N SER A 250 -4.22 -0.23 -6.11
CA SER A 250 -2.99 -0.21 -5.32
C SER A 250 -2.14 -1.49 -5.32
N ILE A 251 -2.61 -2.59 -5.90
CA ILE A 251 -1.76 -3.76 -6.25
C ILE A 251 -1.33 -3.64 -7.72
N ARG A 252 -2.29 -3.33 -8.60
CA ARG A 252 -2.12 -3.34 -10.05
C ARG A 252 -1.21 -2.22 -10.59
N ILE A 253 -1.30 -1.01 -10.02
CA ILE A 253 -0.48 0.14 -10.41
C ILE A 253 1.00 -0.09 -10.12
N PRO A 254 1.43 -0.42 -8.87
CA PRO A 254 2.84 -0.69 -8.62
C PRO A 254 3.32 -1.95 -9.35
N ALA A 255 2.47 -2.96 -9.56
CA ALA A 255 2.83 -4.10 -10.37
C ALA A 255 3.16 -3.70 -11.82
N SER A 256 2.29 -2.89 -12.44
CA SER A 256 2.52 -2.36 -13.79
C SER A 256 3.76 -1.47 -13.88
N PHE A 257 3.96 -0.57 -12.92
CA PHE A 257 5.06 0.39 -12.96
C PHE A 257 6.43 -0.25 -12.70
N CYS A 258 6.48 -1.28 -11.87
CA CYS A 258 7.71 -1.99 -11.52
C CYS A 258 7.94 -3.26 -12.36
N GLY A 259 7.08 -3.54 -13.34
CA GLY A 259 7.27 -4.65 -14.28
C GLY A 259 7.12 -6.03 -13.64
N ILE A 260 6.15 -6.18 -12.74
CA ILE A 260 5.84 -7.44 -12.04
C ILE A 260 4.36 -7.80 -12.19
N CYS A 261 3.96 -8.98 -11.71
CA CYS A 261 2.57 -9.43 -11.69
C CYS A 261 1.90 -9.08 -10.35
N GLY A 262 0.62 -8.75 -10.39
CA GLY A 262 -0.18 -8.50 -9.18
C GLY A 262 -1.65 -8.82 -9.40
N LEU A 263 -2.26 -9.52 -8.44
CA LEU A 263 -3.67 -9.91 -8.50
C LEU A 263 -4.46 -9.15 -7.43
N LYS A 264 -5.54 -8.49 -7.85
CA LYS A 264 -6.61 -8.04 -6.95
C LYS A 264 -7.78 -9.02 -7.05
N PRO A 265 -7.95 -9.95 -6.10
CA PRO A 265 -9.11 -10.82 -6.04
C PRO A 265 -10.45 -10.06 -5.93
N THR A 266 -11.54 -10.81 -5.99
CA THR A 266 -12.84 -10.31 -5.52
C THR A 266 -12.73 -9.92 -4.05
N SER A 267 -13.28 -8.77 -3.66
CA SER A 267 -13.33 -8.37 -2.25
C SER A 267 -14.05 -9.42 -1.42
N GLY A 268 -13.51 -9.74 -0.25
CA GLY A 268 -14.00 -10.84 0.59
C GLY A 268 -13.55 -12.24 0.15
N ARG A 269 -12.70 -12.38 -0.88
CA ARG A 269 -12.09 -13.68 -1.22
C ARG A 269 -10.93 -14.06 -0.29
N LEU A 270 -10.22 -13.07 0.23
CA LEU A 270 -9.23 -13.20 1.28
C LEU A 270 -9.66 -12.33 2.45
N SER A 271 -9.32 -12.73 3.67
CA SER A 271 -9.58 -11.92 4.86
C SER A 271 -8.86 -10.57 4.76
N CYS A 272 -9.55 -9.51 5.18
CA CYS A 272 -8.97 -8.20 5.42
C CYS A 272 -9.01 -7.80 6.91
N TRP A 273 -9.32 -8.75 7.80
CA TRP A 273 -9.20 -8.49 9.24
C TRP A 273 -7.76 -8.19 9.61
N TYR A 274 -7.57 -7.23 10.52
CA TYR A 274 -6.26 -6.73 10.93
C TYR A 274 -5.40 -6.21 9.75
N THR A 275 -6.06 -5.72 8.70
CA THR A 275 -5.44 -4.93 7.64
C THR A 275 -5.98 -3.52 7.74
N LEU A 276 -5.12 -2.56 8.10
CA LEU A 276 -5.59 -1.20 8.34
C LEU A 276 -5.99 -0.52 7.02
N ILE A 277 -7.21 0.00 6.98
CA ILE A 277 -7.81 0.73 5.87
C ILE A 277 -8.46 2.00 6.44
N PHE A 278 -8.17 3.16 5.85
CA PHE A 278 -8.66 4.45 6.34
C PHE A 278 -9.96 4.93 5.70
N LEU A 279 -10.49 4.17 4.75
CA LEU A 279 -11.62 4.56 3.92
C LEU A 279 -12.90 3.84 4.34
N ILE A 280 -14.01 4.51 4.14
CA ILE A 280 -15.34 3.98 4.45
C ILE A 280 -15.70 2.80 3.53
N ASN A 281 -16.40 1.81 4.09
CA ASN A 281 -16.65 0.49 3.48
C ASN A 281 -17.62 0.48 2.27
N LEU A 282 -17.95 1.63 1.66
CA LEU A 282 -18.81 1.66 0.46
C LEU A 282 -18.11 1.11 -0.78
N VAL A 283 -16.77 1.19 -0.82
CA VAL A 283 -15.93 0.56 -1.83
C VAL A 283 -15.01 -0.40 -1.11
N SER A 284 -15.21 -1.69 -1.31
CA SER A 284 -14.46 -2.72 -0.57
C SER A 284 -13.02 -2.82 -1.07
N SER A 285 -12.08 -2.82 -0.14
CA SER A 285 -10.68 -3.18 -0.41
C SER A 285 -10.53 -4.68 -0.66
N SER A 286 -9.42 -5.08 -1.26
CA SER A 286 -8.98 -6.46 -1.35
C SER A 286 -7.50 -6.56 -1.02
N ALA A 287 -7.11 -7.52 -0.18
CA ALA A 287 -5.74 -7.99 -0.13
C ALA A 287 -5.46 -8.90 -1.33
N GLY A 288 -4.20 -9.02 -1.74
CA GLY A 288 -3.82 -9.92 -2.83
C GLY A 288 -2.30 -10.02 -3.04
N PRO A 289 -1.86 -11.07 -3.75
CA PRO A 289 -0.45 -11.34 -3.98
C PRO A 289 0.17 -10.46 -5.07
N MET A 290 1.47 -10.26 -4.95
CA MET A 290 2.36 -9.63 -5.93
C MET A 290 3.61 -10.51 -6.09
N ALA A 291 4.06 -10.76 -7.32
CA ALA A 291 5.19 -11.65 -7.62
C ALA A 291 5.75 -11.37 -9.02
N LYS A 292 6.85 -12.01 -9.41
CA LYS A 292 7.47 -11.82 -10.74
C LYS A 292 6.67 -12.45 -11.88
N ASP A 293 5.92 -13.51 -11.59
CA ASP A 293 5.15 -14.27 -12.57
C ASP A 293 3.74 -14.62 -12.04
N VAL A 294 2.85 -15.03 -12.95
CA VAL A 294 1.43 -15.32 -12.64
C VAL A 294 1.29 -16.59 -11.81
N ASP A 295 2.14 -17.60 -12.03
CA ASP A 295 2.06 -18.88 -11.35
C ASP A 295 2.40 -18.75 -9.85
N SER A 296 3.31 -17.84 -9.52
CA SER A 296 3.60 -17.43 -8.15
C SER A 296 2.38 -16.81 -7.45
N LEU A 297 1.57 -16.02 -8.19
CA LEU A 297 0.32 -15.48 -7.65
C LEU A 297 -0.69 -16.60 -7.37
N ALA A 298 -0.81 -17.55 -8.30
CA ALA A 298 -1.70 -18.70 -8.15
C ALA A 298 -1.30 -19.58 -6.96
N LEU A 299 0.00 -19.87 -6.80
CA LEU A 299 0.51 -20.63 -5.66
C LEU A 299 0.22 -19.94 -4.33
N CYS A 300 0.40 -18.62 -4.26
CA CYS A 300 0.06 -17.86 -3.05
C CYS A 300 -1.45 -17.91 -2.77
N MET A 301 -2.30 -17.71 -3.79
CA MET A 301 -3.75 -17.84 -3.62
C MET A 301 -4.16 -19.23 -3.15
N GLN A 302 -3.55 -20.29 -3.68
CA GLN A 302 -3.78 -21.67 -3.24
C GLN A 302 -3.37 -21.89 -1.78
N ALA A 303 -2.24 -21.32 -1.35
CA ALA A 303 -1.78 -21.40 0.03
C ALA A 303 -2.72 -20.66 1.01
N LEU A 304 -3.22 -19.48 0.62
CA LEU A 304 -4.07 -18.65 1.47
C LEU A 304 -5.53 -19.13 1.54
N LEU A 305 -6.07 -19.73 0.46
CA LEU A 305 -7.44 -20.25 0.40
C LEU A 305 -7.53 -21.65 1.01
N CYS A 306 -7.27 -21.74 2.31
CA CYS A 306 -7.26 -22.98 3.09
C CYS A 306 -8.21 -22.93 4.30
N ASP A 307 -8.53 -24.10 4.85
CA ASP A 307 -9.43 -24.24 6.01
C ASP A 307 -9.00 -23.39 7.20
N HIS A 308 -7.70 -23.22 7.41
CA HIS A 308 -7.19 -22.40 8.50
C HIS A 308 -7.58 -20.93 8.34
N MET A 309 -7.45 -20.34 7.14
CA MET A 309 -7.89 -18.97 6.88
C MET A 309 -9.39 -18.80 7.09
N PHE A 310 -10.18 -19.75 6.56
CA PHE A 310 -11.64 -19.73 6.72
C PHE A 310 -12.07 -19.89 8.19
N SER A 311 -11.29 -20.62 9.01
CA SER A 311 -11.56 -20.76 10.44
C SER A 311 -11.23 -19.50 11.25
N LEU A 312 -10.22 -18.73 10.84
CA LEU A 312 -9.82 -17.47 11.50
C LEU A 312 -10.77 -16.32 11.17
N ASP A 313 -11.32 -16.29 9.94
CA ASP A 313 -12.29 -15.30 9.50
C ASP A 313 -13.51 -15.98 8.86
N PRO A 314 -14.53 -16.33 9.65
CA PRO A 314 -15.74 -16.99 9.16
C PRO A 314 -16.64 -16.06 8.30
N THR A 315 -16.26 -14.79 8.10
CA THR A 315 -16.98 -13.89 7.18
C THR A 315 -16.55 -14.09 5.73
N VAL A 316 -15.41 -14.77 5.49
CA VAL A 316 -14.92 -15.14 4.17
C VAL A 316 -15.61 -16.42 3.71
N PRO A 317 -16.22 -16.46 2.51
CA PRO A 317 -16.79 -17.68 1.97
C PRO A 317 -15.69 -18.75 1.79
N PRO A 318 -15.88 -19.99 2.31
CA PRO A 318 -14.86 -21.04 2.27
C PRO A 318 -14.77 -21.69 0.89
N ILE A 319 -14.33 -20.92 -0.10
CA ILE A 319 -14.20 -21.35 -1.50
C ILE A 319 -12.73 -21.65 -1.79
N PRO A 320 -12.32 -22.94 -1.85
CA PRO A 320 -10.94 -23.31 -2.11
C PRO A 320 -10.46 -22.85 -3.49
N PHE A 321 -9.15 -22.83 -3.68
CA PHE A 321 -8.56 -22.54 -4.98
C PHE A 321 -8.87 -23.69 -5.96
N ASN A 322 -9.43 -23.36 -7.13
CA ASN A 322 -9.76 -24.35 -8.14
C ASN A 322 -8.59 -24.52 -9.12
N VAL A 323 -7.75 -25.52 -8.87
CA VAL A 323 -6.55 -25.82 -9.68
C VAL A 323 -6.92 -26.23 -11.10
N GLU A 324 -7.97 -27.04 -11.28
CA GLU A 324 -8.42 -27.49 -12.60
C GLU A 324 -8.86 -26.33 -13.49
N MET A 325 -9.57 -25.35 -12.91
CA MET A 325 -9.98 -24.14 -13.61
C MET A 325 -8.78 -23.30 -14.04
N TYR A 326 -7.80 -23.14 -13.14
CA TYR A 326 -6.58 -22.38 -13.43
C TYR A 326 -5.72 -23.05 -14.51
N GLN A 327 -5.60 -24.38 -14.49
CA GLN A 327 -4.83 -25.14 -15.48
C GLN A 327 -5.59 -25.37 -16.80
N SER A 328 -6.82 -24.89 -16.92
CA SER A 328 -7.63 -25.11 -18.12
C SER A 328 -7.04 -24.41 -19.34
N THR A 329 -6.86 -25.16 -20.43
CA THR A 329 -6.35 -24.66 -21.73
C THR A 329 -7.47 -24.41 -22.75
N LYS A 330 -8.73 -24.42 -22.31
CA LYS A 330 -9.88 -24.23 -23.21
C LYS A 330 -9.81 -22.85 -23.88
N PRO A 331 -10.15 -22.74 -25.18
CA PRO A 331 -10.29 -21.46 -25.84
C PRO A 331 -11.23 -20.53 -25.06
N LEU A 332 -10.87 -19.26 -24.98
CA LEU A 332 -11.57 -18.26 -24.18
C LEU A 332 -12.26 -17.26 -25.09
N ARG A 333 -13.34 -16.66 -24.60
CA ARG A 333 -13.98 -15.50 -25.22
C ARG A 333 -13.64 -14.26 -24.38
N ILE A 334 -12.79 -13.40 -24.91
CA ILE A 334 -12.13 -12.32 -24.17
C ILE A 334 -12.66 -10.97 -24.64
N GLY A 335 -13.33 -10.23 -23.76
CA GLY A 335 -13.69 -8.84 -24.00
C GLY A 335 -12.44 -7.95 -23.95
N TYR A 336 -12.26 -7.04 -24.92
CA TYR A 336 -11.13 -6.10 -24.92
C TYR A 336 -11.57 -4.67 -25.28
N PHE A 337 -10.81 -3.69 -24.80
CA PHE A 337 -10.96 -2.28 -25.15
C PHE A 337 -9.59 -1.60 -25.16
N GLU A 338 -9.40 -0.63 -26.05
CA GLU A 338 -8.16 0.17 -26.10
C GLU A 338 -8.26 1.46 -25.27
N SER A 339 -9.49 1.92 -25.02
CA SER A 339 -9.79 3.11 -24.22
C SER A 339 -11.06 2.87 -23.41
N ASP A 340 -11.08 3.42 -22.19
CA ASP A 340 -12.25 3.45 -21.32
C ASP A 340 -13.14 4.68 -21.55
N GLY A 341 -12.76 5.56 -22.49
CA GLY A 341 -13.44 6.83 -22.77
C GLY A 341 -13.33 7.88 -21.66
N TYR A 342 -12.50 7.63 -20.63
CA TYR A 342 -12.34 8.48 -19.45
C TYR A 342 -10.92 9.00 -19.30
N MET A 343 -9.91 8.10 -19.34
CA MET A 343 -8.50 8.48 -19.37
C MET A 343 -7.87 8.09 -20.70
N GLN A 344 -7.20 9.05 -21.34
CA GLN A 344 -6.49 8.79 -22.59
C GLN A 344 -5.31 7.85 -22.31
N ALA A 345 -5.36 6.66 -22.90
CA ALA A 345 -4.24 5.72 -22.86
C ALA A 345 -3.03 6.30 -23.59
N SER A 346 -1.83 6.03 -23.07
CA SER A 346 -0.60 6.40 -23.77
C SER A 346 -0.43 5.54 -25.04
N PRO A 347 0.45 5.97 -25.98
CA PRO A 347 0.78 5.16 -27.15
C PRO A 347 1.32 3.76 -26.77
N SER A 348 2.12 3.66 -25.70
CA SER A 348 2.66 2.37 -25.24
C SER A 348 1.57 1.45 -24.68
N MET A 349 0.61 1.98 -23.94
CA MET A 349 -0.53 1.20 -23.42
C MET A 349 -1.39 0.66 -24.56
N THR A 350 -1.72 1.52 -25.54
CA THR A 350 -2.53 1.13 -26.71
C THR A 350 -1.83 0.04 -27.52
N ARG A 351 -0.52 0.21 -27.77
CA ARG A 351 0.30 -0.79 -28.47
C ARG A 351 0.33 -2.12 -27.72
N ALA A 352 0.54 -2.11 -26.40
CA ALA A 352 0.59 -3.33 -25.60
C ALA A 352 -0.73 -4.13 -25.67
N ILE A 353 -1.88 -3.46 -25.60
CA ILE A 353 -3.19 -4.12 -25.74
C ILE A 353 -3.35 -4.75 -27.12
N ARG A 354 -2.93 -4.07 -28.20
CA ARG A 354 -2.99 -4.61 -29.57
C ARG A 354 -2.08 -5.82 -29.78
N GLU A 355 -0.87 -5.77 -29.24
CA GLU A 355 0.09 -6.88 -29.30
C GLU A 355 -0.46 -8.11 -28.56
N VAL A 356 -0.94 -7.93 -27.31
CA VAL A 356 -1.56 -9.02 -26.54
C VAL A 356 -2.81 -9.56 -27.22
N LYS A 357 -3.64 -8.69 -27.81
CA LYS A 357 -4.79 -9.11 -28.61
C LYS A 357 -4.37 -10.05 -29.75
N ALA A 358 -3.39 -9.65 -30.56
CA ALA A 358 -2.93 -10.45 -31.69
C ALA A 358 -2.37 -11.81 -31.25
N LEU A 359 -1.59 -11.83 -30.16
CA LEU A 359 -1.03 -13.07 -29.60
C LEU A 359 -2.13 -14.02 -29.10
N LEU A 360 -3.17 -13.50 -28.44
CA LEU A 360 -4.29 -14.32 -27.96
C LEU A 360 -5.16 -14.85 -29.12
N GLU A 361 -5.37 -14.06 -30.18
CA GLU A 361 -6.04 -14.53 -31.40
C GLU A 361 -5.22 -15.65 -32.07
N GLN A 362 -3.90 -15.49 -32.16
CA GLN A 362 -2.99 -16.52 -32.70
C GLN A 362 -3.01 -17.81 -31.86
N ALA A 363 -3.18 -17.71 -30.55
CA ALA A 363 -3.32 -18.85 -29.65
C ALA A 363 -4.71 -19.52 -29.71
N GLY A 364 -5.64 -19.04 -30.56
CA GLY A 364 -6.96 -19.65 -30.78
C GLY A 364 -8.07 -19.12 -29.87
N HIS A 365 -7.85 -18.01 -29.14
CA HIS A 365 -8.91 -17.37 -28.36
C HIS A 365 -9.76 -16.45 -29.25
N THR A 366 -11.02 -16.22 -28.84
CA THR A 366 -11.93 -15.28 -29.52
C THR A 366 -11.91 -13.93 -28.80
N LEU A 367 -11.48 -12.86 -29.46
CA LEU A 367 -11.49 -11.52 -28.89
C LEU A 367 -12.69 -10.72 -29.38
N VAL A 368 -13.38 -10.08 -28.44
CA VAL A 368 -14.64 -9.37 -28.69
C VAL A 368 -14.48 -7.93 -28.23
N PRO A 369 -14.68 -6.93 -29.11
CA PRO A 369 -14.72 -5.54 -28.68
C PRO A 369 -15.77 -5.35 -27.57
N TYR A 370 -15.36 -4.73 -26.48
CA TYR A 370 -16.22 -4.44 -25.34
C TYR A 370 -16.10 -2.97 -24.98
N SER A 371 -17.20 -2.36 -24.52
CA SER A 371 -17.18 -0.99 -24.02
C SER A 371 -17.66 -0.99 -22.58
N PRO A 372 -16.82 -0.59 -21.62
CA PRO A 372 -17.24 -0.48 -20.24
C PRO A 372 -18.40 0.51 -20.09
N LEU A 373 -19.43 0.12 -19.34
CA LEU A 373 -20.65 0.91 -19.22
C LEU A 373 -20.44 2.08 -18.25
N LYS A 374 -20.74 3.30 -18.73
CA LYS A 374 -20.87 4.52 -17.91
C LYS A 374 -19.66 4.80 -17.00
N ILE A 375 -18.44 4.63 -17.49
CA ILE A 375 -17.20 4.81 -16.69
C ILE A 375 -17.15 6.15 -15.95
N ASP A 376 -17.51 7.26 -16.61
CA ASP A 376 -17.53 8.57 -15.97
C ASP A 376 -18.41 8.57 -14.72
N HIS A 377 -19.61 7.99 -14.79
CA HIS A 377 -20.51 7.85 -13.64
C HIS A 377 -19.94 6.90 -12.57
N VAL A 378 -19.42 5.74 -12.97
CA VAL A 378 -18.83 4.77 -12.02
C VAL A 378 -17.67 5.39 -11.26
N VAL A 379 -16.76 6.08 -11.94
CA VAL A 379 -15.58 6.69 -11.31
C VAL A 379 -16.00 7.89 -10.44
N THR A 380 -16.78 8.81 -10.96
CA THR A 380 -17.08 10.07 -10.26
C THR A 380 -18.16 9.93 -9.18
N GLU A 381 -19.25 9.22 -9.48
CA GLU A 381 -20.43 9.13 -8.63
C GLU A 381 -20.41 7.93 -7.67
N MET A 382 -19.75 6.83 -8.05
CA MET A 382 -19.69 5.62 -7.20
C MET A 382 -18.35 5.52 -6.48
N LEU A 383 -17.22 5.50 -7.20
CA LEU A 383 -15.90 5.27 -6.61
C LEU A 383 -15.43 6.47 -5.77
N ILE A 384 -15.29 7.66 -6.36
CA ILE A 384 -14.74 8.83 -5.65
C ILE A 384 -15.65 9.25 -4.49
N LYS A 385 -16.96 9.38 -4.74
CA LYS A 385 -17.92 9.71 -3.67
C LYS A 385 -18.06 8.60 -2.65
N GLY A 386 -18.00 7.33 -3.06
CA GLY A 386 -18.04 6.19 -2.15
C GLY A 386 -16.82 6.13 -1.24
N VAL A 387 -15.63 6.44 -1.74
CA VAL A 387 -14.39 6.52 -0.94
C VAL A 387 -14.41 7.74 0.01
N MET A 388 -15.05 8.84 -0.40
CA MET A 388 -15.06 10.12 0.30
C MET A 388 -16.43 10.53 0.84
N ALA A 389 -17.32 9.59 1.18
CA ALA A 389 -18.72 9.92 1.48
C ALA A 389 -18.89 10.74 2.76
N ASP A 390 -17.93 10.69 3.68
CA ASP A 390 -17.88 11.55 4.86
C ASP A 390 -17.24 12.93 4.59
N GLY A 391 -16.93 13.22 3.33
CA GLY A 391 -16.27 14.44 2.89
C GLY A 391 -14.78 14.50 3.20
N GLY A 392 -14.14 13.36 3.47
CA GLY A 392 -12.72 13.23 3.81
C GLY A 392 -12.41 13.45 5.29
N THR A 393 -13.42 13.47 6.15
CA THR A 393 -13.28 13.83 7.57
C THR A 393 -12.41 12.82 8.33
N SER A 394 -12.66 11.51 8.18
CA SER A 394 -11.90 10.43 8.78
C SER A 394 -10.44 10.44 8.33
N LEU A 395 -10.19 10.70 7.04
CA LEU A 395 -8.83 10.85 6.52
C LEU A 395 -8.11 12.05 7.17
N LEU A 396 -8.76 13.21 7.19
CA LEU A 396 -8.18 14.44 7.76
C LEU A 396 -7.87 14.29 9.25
N GLN A 397 -8.70 13.58 10.00
CA GLN A 397 -8.45 13.26 11.41
C GLN A 397 -7.17 12.41 11.58
N LYS A 398 -6.92 11.45 10.68
CA LYS A 398 -5.70 10.64 10.70
C LYS A 398 -4.45 11.43 10.32
N LEU A 399 -4.60 12.47 9.50
CA LEU A 399 -3.52 13.38 9.10
C LEU A 399 -3.26 14.50 10.13
N GLU A 400 -4.13 14.66 11.14
CA GLU A 400 -4.08 15.79 12.05
C GLU A 400 -2.79 15.82 12.89
N GLY A 401 -2.14 16.98 12.96
CA GLY A 401 -0.98 17.22 13.83
C GLY A 401 0.36 16.68 13.30
N GLY A 402 0.37 16.08 12.11
CA GLY A 402 1.59 15.66 11.41
C GLY A 402 1.92 16.49 10.16
N PRO A 403 3.16 16.48 9.67
CA PRO A 403 3.48 16.92 8.31
C PRO A 403 2.61 16.19 7.27
N LEU A 404 2.21 16.93 6.24
CA LEU A 404 1.55 16.38 5.06
C LEU A 404 2.60 16.14 3.98
N ASP A 405 2.63 14.93 3.44
CA ASP A 405 3.54 14.56 2.36
C ASP A 405 3.25 15.39 1.09
N PRO A 406 4.27 15.88 0.38
CA PRO A 406 4.07 16.61 -0.87
C PRO A 406 3.20 15.88 -1.91
N CYS A 407 3.31 14.54 -2.02
CA CYS A 407 2.53 13.78 -3.00
C CYS A 407 1.03 13.80 -2.69
N LEU A 408 0.66 13.96 -1.40
CA LEU A 408 -0.71 13.95 -0.92
C LEU A 408 -1.32 15.36 -0.85
N ARG A 409 -0.50 16.40 -0.80
CA ARG A 409 -0.92 17.78 -0.52
C ARG A 409 -1.98 18.30 -1.49
N SER A 410 -1.78 18.15 -2.78
CA SER A 410 -2.73 18.62 -3.81
C SER A 410 -4.07 17.88 -3.75
N GLN A 411 -4.03 16.60 -3.40
CA GLN A 411 -5.22 15.76 -3.30
C GLN A 411 -6.04 16.08 -2.05
N VAL A 412 -5.39 16.35 -0.92
CA VAL A 412 -6.11 16.57 0.36
C VAL A 412 -6.51 18.04 0.55
N PHE A 413 -5.80 18.99 -0.07
CA PHE A 413 -6.05 20.43 0.08
C PHE A 413 -7.52 20.85 -0.11
N PRO A 414 -8.25 20.38 -1.15
CA PRO A 414 -9.66 20.74 -1.33
C PRO A 414 -10.56 20.32 -0.16
N TYR A 415 -10.18 19.28 0.59
CA TYR A 415 -10.98 18.75 1.69
C TYR A 415 -10.95 19.61 2.96
N TYR A 416 -9.96 20.51 3.10
CA TYR A 416 -9.92 21.47 4.21
C TYR A 416 -10.95 22.60 4.09
N PHE A 417 -11.54 22.82 2.90
CA PHE A 417 -12.53 23.88 2.72
C PHE A 417 -13.87 23.57 3.40
N PRO A 418 -14.55 24.58 3.98
CA PRO A 418 -15.93 24.43 4.46
C PRO A 418 -16.87 23.95 3.35
N LYS A 419 -17.92 23.20 3.73
CA LYS A 419 -18.90 22.63 2.78
C LYS A 419 -19.52 23.69 1.85
N TRP A 420 -19.81 24.88 2.36
CA TRP A 420 -20.39 25.97 1.56
C TRP A 420 -19.44 26.41 0.44
N LEU A 421 -18.15 26.56 0.74
CA LEU A 421 -17.14 26.98 -0.23
C LEU A 421 -16.92 25.91 -1.30
N LYS A 422 -16.85 24.62 -0.90
CA LYS A 422 -16.79 23.50 -1.85
C LYS A 422 -17.98 23.51 -2.82
N ARG A 423 -19.19 23.78 -2.34
CA ARG A 423 -20.40 23.87 -3.18
C ARG A 423 -20.33 25.04 -4.16
N THR A 424 -19.93 26.22 -3.70
CA THR A 424 -19.77 27.40 -4.55
C THR A 424 -18.72 27.16 -5.63
N LEU A 425 -17.53 26.65 -5.25
CA LEU A 425 -16.47 26.32 -6.20
C LEU A 425 -16.93 25.24 -7.20
N SER A 426 -17.62 24.20 -6.74
CA SER A 426 -18.16 23.16 -7.61
C SER A 426 -19.15 23.73 -8.63
N PHE A 427 -20.03 24.64 -8.23
CA PHE A 427 -20.97 25.32 -9.12
C PHE A 427 -20.25 26.16 -10.19
N LEU A 428 -19.26 26.95 -9.77
CA LEU A 428 -18.48 27.83 -10.67
C LEU A 428 -17.60 27.04 -11.65
N LEU A 429 -17.04 25.90 -11.22
CA LEU A 429 -16.15 25.07 -12.02
C LEU A 429 -16.90 24.08 -12.92
N LYS A 430 -18.18 23.80 -12.65
CA LYS A 430 -19.00 22.82 -13.40
C LYS A 430 -19.01 23.07 -14.91
N PRO A 431 -19.13 24.31 -15.42
CA PRO A 431 -19.08 24.58 -16.86
C PRO A 431 -17.72 24.24 -17.49
N LEU A 432 -16.62 24.51 -16.80
CA LEU A 432 -15.25 24.23 -17.28
C LEU A 432 -14.96 22.73 -17.32
N VAL A 433 -15.41 21.99 -16.31
CA VAL A 433 -15.26 20.52 -16.26
C VAL A 433 -16.09 19.85 -17.34
N ARG A 434 -17.35 20.28 -17.54
CA ARG A 434 -18.21 19.79 -18.62
C ARG A 434 -17.64 20.10 -20.01
N TYR A 435 -17.06 21.28 -20.20
CA TYR A 435 -16.40 21.65 -21.45
C TYR A 435 -15.21 20.74 -21.75
N ARG A 436 -14.35 20.46 -20.74
CA ARG A 436 -13.23 19.51 -20.88
C ARG A 436 -13.70 18.10 -21.23
N GLN A 437 -14.70 17.57 -20.52
CA GLN A 437 -15.28 16.24 -20.78
C GLN A 437 -15.88 16.14 -22.20
N TYR A 438 -16.50 17.21 -22.70
CA TYR A 438 -17.04 17.27 -24.06
C TYR A 438 -15.91 17.28 -25.10
N THR A 439 -14.87 18.11 -24.92
CA THR A 439 -13.73 18.17 -25.86
C THR A 439 -12.87 16.90 -25.86
N SER A 440 -12.79 16.17 -24.74
CA SER A 440 -12.06 14.90 -24.66
C SER A 440 -12.84 13.72 -25.26
N SER A 441 -14.18 13.78 -25.25
CA SER A 441 -15.04 12.76 -25.88
C SER A 441 -15.28 13.02 -27.37
N SER A 442 -15.21 14.27 -27.84
CA SER A 442 -15.38 14.65 -29.25
C SER A 442 -14.11 14.52 -30.11
N GLY A 443 -12.97 14.16 -29.53
CA GLY A 443 -11.67 14.05 -30.22
C GLY A 443 -11.52 12.87 -31.21
N THR A 444 -12.58 12.13 -31.50
CA THR A 444 -12.59 11.00 -32.46
C THR A 444 -13.49 11.22 -33.68
N MET A 445 -13.88 12.46 -33.99
CA MET A 445 -14.50 12.82 -35.27
C MET A 445 -13.87 14.10 -35.84
N SER A 446 -12.68 14.00 -36.44
CA SER A 446 -12.20 14.98 -37.44
C SER A 446 -10.82 14.56 -37.97
N THR A 447 -10.78 13.63 -38.92
CA THR A 447 -9.83 13.65 -40.06
C THR A 447 -10.31 12.66 -41.12
N THR A 448 -11.39 13.05 -41.80
CA THR A 448 -11.70 12.60 -43.17
C THR A 448 -12.57 13.69 -43.77
N LEU A 449 -11.92 14.64 -44.45
CA LEU A 449 -12.39 15.47 -45.56
C LEU A 449 -11.40 16.63 -45.71
N GLY A 450 -10.66 16.60 -46.82
CA GLY A 450 -9.59 17.53 -47.17
C GLY A 450 -8.48 16.79 -47.89
#